data_AF-A0A0L7T969-F1
#
_entry.id   AF-A0A0L7T969-F1
#
_cell.length_a   1.000
_cell.length_b   1.000
_cell.length_c   1.000
_cell.angle_alpha   90.00
_cell.angle_beta   90.00
_cell.angle_gamma   90.00
#
_symmetry.space_group_name_H-M   'P 1'
#
loop_
_entity.id
_entity.type
_entity.pdbx_description
1 polymer ?
#
loop_
_entity_poly.entity_id
_entity_poly.type
_entity_poly.pdbx_seq_one_letter_code
_entity_poly.pdbx_strand_id
1 'polypeptide(L)' 'MEVQSSHHSHRQQVCEVIGRAVFELIRCGQAVEPRNIILILQLQGAQASSDQQKHLYLLARHSVTEGLP' A
#
# COMPACT_ATOMS: atom_id res chain seq x y z
N MET A 1 22.07 -10.85 18.13
CA MET A 1 21.84 -9.44 17.74
C MET A 1 21.00 -9.47 16.47
N GLU A 2 19.70 -9.80 16.58
CA GLU A 2 18.83 -10.05 15.41
C GLU A 2 17.38 -9.70 15.75
N VAL A 3 17.07 -8.39 15.82
CA VAL A 3 15.67 -7.91 15.98
C VAL A 3 15.32 -6.87 14.89
N GLN A 4 16.27 -6.47 14.04
CA GLN A 4 16.09 -5.37 13.09
C GLN A 4 15.57 -5.78 11.68
N SER A 5 15.54 -7.06 11.31
CA SER A 5 15.19 -7.45 9.92
C SER A 5 13.69 -7.53 9.62
N SER A 6 12.85 -7.79 10.63
CA SER A 6 11.40 -8.00 10.45
C SER A 6 10.61 -6.71 10.19
N HIS A 7 11.01 -5.61 10.82
CA HIS A 7 10.34 -4.31 10.66
C HIS A 7 10.66 -3.65 9.31
N HIS A 8 11.88 -3.85 8.78
CA HIS A 8 12.26 -3.35 7.46
C HIS A 8 11.47 -4.03 6.34
N SER A 9 11.22 -5.34 6.47
CA SER A 9 10.44 -6.12 5.50
C SER A 9 9.00 -5.62 5.37
N HIS A 10 8.34 -5.27 6.49
CA HIS A 10 6.95 -4.81 6.44
C HIS A 10 6.81 -3.40 5.84
N ARG A 11 7.69 -2.46 6.21
CA ARG A 11 7.67 -1.10 5.63
C ARG A 11 7.92 -1.15 4.13
N GLN A 12 8.86 -1.99 3.70
CA GLN A 12 9.14 -2.19 2.28
C GLN A 12 7.91 -2.71 1.53
N GLN A 13 7.24 -3.75 2.05
CA GLN A 13 6.03 -4.31 1.44
C GLN A 13 4.90 -3.28 1.35
N VAL A 14 4.73 -2.43 2.36
CA VAL A 14 3.75 -1.34 2.34
C VAL A 14 4.09 -0.33 1.25
N CYS A 15 5.34 0.11 1.17
CA CYS A 15 5.79 1.01 0.11
C CYS A 15 5.63 0.39 -1.29
N GLU A 16 5.88 -0.91 -1.44
CA GLU A 16 5.72 -1.62 -2.71
C GLU A 16 4.27 -1.60 -3.20
N VAL A 17 3.29 -1.87 -2.33
CA VAL A 17 1.87 -1.84 -2.74
C VAL A 17 1.39 -0.41 -3.03
N ILE A 18 1.90 0.59 -2.29
CA ILE A 18 1.63 2.01 -2.60
C ILE A 18 2.22 2.38 -3.96
N GLY A 19 3.47 1.98 -4.22
CA GLY A 19 4.16 2.23 -5.49
C GLY A 19 3.43 1.59 -6.68
N ARG A 20 2.90 0.37 -6.51
CA ARG A 20 2.06 -0.27 -7.53
C ARG A 20 0.76 0.50 -7.77
N ALA A 21 0.09 0.98 -6.71
CA ALA A 21 -1.11 1.79 -6.86
C ALA A 21 -0.83 3.11 -7.60
N VAL A 22 0.28 3.79 -7.28
CA VAL A 22 0.72 4.99 -7.99
C VAL A 22 1.03 4.70 -9.46
N PHE A 23 1.76 3.61 -9.74
CA PHE A 23 2.07 3.19 -11.10
C PHE A 23 0.80 2.94 -11.93
N GLU A 24 -0.20 2.26 -11.37
CA GLU A 24 -1.48 2.01 -12.05
C GLU A 24 -2.24 3.30 -12.39
N LEU A 25 -2.21 4.31 -11.50
CA LEU A 25 -2.79 5.62 -11.80
C LEU A 25 -2.08 6.30 -12.97
N ILE A 26 -0.75 6.31 -12.95
CA ILE A 26 0.07 6.89 -14.03
C ILE A 26 -0.22 6.16 -15.35
N ARG A 27 -0.22 4.83 -15.32
CA ARG A 27 -0.49 3.97 -16.49
C ARG A 27 -1.86 4.23 -17.11
N CYS A 28 -2.86 4.55 -16.29
CA CYS A 28 -4.23 4.84 -16.73
C CYS A 28 -4.48 6.35 -16.99
N GLY A 29 -3.46 7.21 -16.89
CA GLY A 29 -3.60 8.66 -17.06
C GLY A 29 -4.47 9.33 -15.98
N GLN A 30 -4.63 8.68 -14.82
CA GLN A 30 -5.40 9.21 -13.68
C GLN A 30 -4.50 10.09 -12.80
N ALA A 31 -5.11 11.06 -12.13
CA ALA A 31 -4.39 11.93 -11.20
C ALA A 31 -3.83 11.13 -10.01
N VAL A 32 -2.55 11.37 -9.67
CA VAL A 32 -1.88 10.76 -8.52
C VAL A 32 -2.20 11.58 -7.27
N GLU A 33 -3.41 11.39 -6.75
CA GLU A 33 -3.91 12.04 -5.54
C GLU A 33 -4.15 11.00 -4.43
N PRO A 34 -4.01 11.37 -3.14
CA PRO A 34 -4.23 10.45 -2.03
C PRO A 34 -5.55 9.67 -2.13
N ARG A 35 -6.64 10.35 -2.53
CA ARG A 35 -7.96 9.71 -2.70
C ARG A 35 -7.95 8.58 -3.73
N ASN A 36 -7.23 8.75 -4.83
CA ASN A 36 -7.17 7.79 -5.93
C ASN A 36 -6.26 6.60 -5.56
N ILE A 37 -5.17 6.86 -4.84
CA ILE A 37 -4.30 5.81 -4.29
C ILE A 37 -5.08 4.95 -3.29
N ILE A 38 -5.79 5.59 -2.36
CA ILE A 38 -6.62 4.90 -1.36
C ILE A 38 -7.68 4.02 -2.05
N LEU A 39 -8.33 4.50 -3.11
CA LEU A 39 -9.33 3.74 -3.85
C LEU A 39 -8.75 2.44 -4.46
N ILE A 40 -7.56 2.52 -5.09
CA ILE A 40 -6.90 1.33 -5.64
C ILE A 40 -6.54 0.36 -4.52
N LEU A 41 -5.96 0.84 -3.42
CA LEU A 41 -5.60 -0.01 -2.28
C LEU A 41 -6.84 -0.65 -1.63
N GLN A 42 -7.97 0.04 -1.59
CA GLN A 42 -9.26 -0.52 -1.13
C GLN A 42 -9.73 -1.66 -2.04
N LEU A 43 -9.72 -1.44 -3.35
CA LEU A 43 -10.16 -2.44 -4.33
C LEU A 43 -9.26 -3.69 -4.28
N GLN A 44 -7.94 -3.50 -4.31
CA GLN A 44 -6.98 -4.60 -4.25
C GLN A 44 -7.03 -5.33 -2.89
N GLY A 45 -7.25 -4.59 -1.80
CA GLY A 45 -7.49 -5.17 -0.47
C GLY A 45 -8.75 -6.02 -0.41
N ALA A 46 -9.85 -5.58 -1.04
CA ALA A 46 -11.09 -6.36 -1.10
C ALA A 46 -10.96 -7.63 -1.95
N GLN A 47 -10.07 -7.62 -2.97
CA GLN A 47 -9.82 -8.75 -3.86
C GLN A 47 -8.72 -9.70 -3.34
N ALA A 48 -8.01 -9.33 -2.28
CA ALA A 48 -6.91 -10.12 -1.75
C ALA A 48 -7.38 -11.47 -1.18
N SER A 49 -6.68 -12.54 -1.56
CA SER A 49 -7.06 -13.92 -1.23
C SER A 49 -6.60 -14.36 0.16
N SER A 50 -5.63 -13.65 0.76
CA SER A 50 -5.12 -13.95 2.10
C SER A 50 -5.31 -12.78 3.06
N ASP A 51 -5.53 -13.10 4.34
CA ASP A 51 -5.69 -12.08 5.38
C ASP A 51 -4.39 -11.27 5.58
N GLN A 52 -3.22 -11.88 5.34
CA GLN A 52 -1.94 -11.17 5.32
C GLN A 52 -1.92 -10.08 4.23
N GLN A 53 -2.39 -10.38 3.02
CA GLN A 53 -2.46 -9.38 1.94
C GLN A 53 -3.49 -8.29 2.26
N LYS A 54 -4.67 -8.66 2.78
CA LYS A 54 -5.68 -7.68 3.22
C LYS A 54 -5.10 -6.73 4.27
N HIS A 55 -4.36 -7.27 5.24
CA HIS A 55 -3.71 -6.48 6.27
C HIS A 55 -2.64 -5.54 5.67
N LEU A 56 -1.87 -6.00 4.69
CA LEU A 56 -0.89 -5.15 4.00
C LEU A 56 -1.55 -3.96 3.29
N TYR A 57 -2.66 -4.18 2.56
CA TYR A 57 -3.41 -3.10 1.91
C TYR A 57 -4.07 -2.15 2.92
N LEU A 58 -4.53 -2.67 4.07
CA LEU A 58 -5.04 -1.84 5.16
C LEU A 58 -3.94 -0.90 5.69
N LEU A 59 -2.76 -1.43 6.00
CA LEU A 59 -1.62 -0.64 6.49
C LEU A 59 -1.20 0.43 5.48
N ALA A 60 -1.12 0.06 4.19
CA ALA A 60 -0.81 1.01 3.13
C ALA A 60 -1.82 2.16 3.05
N ARG A 61 -3.12 1.88 3.21
CA ARG A 61 -4.15 2.93 3.25
C ARG A 61 -3.97 3.87 4.44
N HIS A 62 -3.67 3.33 5.62
CA HIS A 62 -3.38 4.15 6.81
C HIS A 62 -2.19 5.06 6.56
N SER A 63 -1.08 4.55 6.01
CA SER A 63 0.11 5.35 5.70
C SER A 63 -0.15 6.47 4.70
N VAL A 64 -1.03 6.27 3.71
CA VAL A 64 -1.40 7.34 2.75
C VAL A 64 -2.33 8.37 3.40
N THR A 65 -3.19 7.94 4.32
CA THR A 65 -4.17 8.82 5.00
C THR A 65 -3.51 9.71 6.05
N GLU A 66 -2.59 9.15 6.83
CA GLU A 66 -1.91 9.84 7.95
C GLU A 66 -0.65 10.59 7.48
N GLY A 67 -0.23 10.38 6.23
CA GLY A 67 1.07 10.80 5.72
C GLY A 67 2.14 9.74 6.04
N LEU A 68 3.05 9.49 5.09
CA LEU A 68 4.19 8.62 5.34
C LEU A 68 5.08 9.29 6.42
N PRO A 69 5.49 8.56 7.48
CA PRO A 69 6.44 9.09 8.46
C PRO A 69 7.82 9.33 7.86
#